data_AF-A0A5E4PHJ8-F1
#
_entry.id   AF-A0A5E4PHJ8-F1
#
_cell.length_a   1.000
_cell.length_b   1.000
_cell.length_c   1.000
_cell.angle_alpha   90.00
_cell.angle_beta   90.00
_cell.angle_gamma   90.00
#
_symmetry.space_group_name_H-M   'P 1'
#
loop_
_entity.id
_entity.type
_entity.pdbx_description
1 polymer ?
#
loop_
_entity_poly.entity_id
_entity_poly.type
_entity_poly.pdbx_seq_one_letter_code
_entity_poly.pdbx_strand_id
1 'polypeptide(L)'
;MRTLSFGQAVLLLFDIHKDDKVLSAKLKKLYLQGVQSAADTMEIHTLFSQCGLSEQYEISCEPRIINEDVSRRYFETHLAFETLKHSLDDLPLSELQSYFASLYHSLIPEKRDKFDAYLAGSISPSEDKFAAEYVDAIAKINTNETYGLLSREQKDKAILLMKCCWLGILHGSLRQLPLNIYGTGFFAEINRGRVPKDDSGKLSSSFCAGKMPFSSRHFGLMKQYMPVPGNDIIYTQNGFTFIKPSDQNNFNPEAEWPKLNFAALVHPFSCSISGTLLCQFQFMKHLHDKSELQFSSPDKFIVLLKCLTSALLFNSGGHVYNEFFAVLQLPEVKKAFEFMDGFAQINMLSVLYNGNEKAFDAALTDTIEYTKVILAKQAFHHKLTNF
;
A
#
# COMPACT_ATOMS: atom_id res chain seq x y z
N MET A 1 0.70 14.86 -28.40
CA MET A 1 0.23 13.50 -28.06
C MET A 1 0.08 13.43 -26.54
N ARG A 2 -0.87 12.65 -25.99
CA ARG A 2 -1.04 12.56 -24.53
C ARG A 2 -0.10 11.49 -23.98
N THR A 3 0.57 11.78 -22.88
CA THR A 3 1.46 10.84 -22.20
C THR A 3 0.67 9.97 -21.21
N LEU A 4 0.88 8.66 -21.24
CA LEU A 4 0.39 7.70 -20.27
C LEU A 4 1.56 7.13 -19.47
N SER A 5 1.33 6.77 -18.22
CA SER A 5 2.23 5.82 -17.54
C SER A 5 2.14 4.44 -18.22
N PHE A 6 3.18 3.64 -18.06
CA PHE A 6 3.15 2.23 -18.47
C PHE A 6 1.97 1.48 -17.83
N GLY A 7 1.69 1.70 -16.55
CA GLY A 7 0.55 1.10 -15.85
C GLY A 7 -0.81 1.44 -16.46
N GLN A 8 -1.04 2.71 -16.82
CA GLN A 8 -2.26 3.13 -17.52
C GLN A 8 -2.39 2.48 -18.90
N ALA A 9 -1.30 2.36 -19.64
CA ALA A 9 -1.31 1.67 -20.93
C ALA A 9 -1.65 0.18 -20.79
N VAL A 10 -1.15 -0.50 -19.74
CA VAL A 10 -1.52 -1.89 -19.43
C VAL A 10 -3.02 -2.03 -19.13
N LEU A 11 -3.62 -1.08 -18.39
CA LEU A 11 -5.07 -1.10 -18.13
C LEU A 11 -5.90 -0.96 -19.41
N LEU A 12 -5.50 -0.08 -20.32
CA LEU A 12 -6.17 0.06 -21.62
C LEU A 12 -6.01 -1.19 -22.47
N LEU A 13 -4.81 -1.78 -22.47
CA LEU A 13 -4.56 -3.05 -23.16
C LEU A 13 -5.43 -4.17 -22.59
N PHE A 14 -5.60 -4.22 -21.27
CA PHE A 14 -6.52 -5.16 -20.63
C PHE A 14 -7.97 -4.94 -21.10
N ASP A 15 -8.46 -3.71 -21.12
CA ASP A 15 -9.84 -3.41 -21.54
C ASP A 15 -10.10 -3.81 -23.01
N ILE A 16 -9.10 -3.66 -23.89
CA ILE A 16 -9.14 -4.08 -25.29
C ILE A 16 -9.20 -5.61 -25.40
N HIS A 17 -8.43 -6.34 -24.59
CA HIS A 17 -8.28 -7.80 -24.66
C HIS A 17 -9.02 -8.57 -23.56
N LYS A 18 -10.02 -7.96 -22.91
CA LYS A 18 -10.71 -8.55 -21.75
C LYS A 18 -11.38 -9.90 -22.03
N ASP A 19 -11.77 -10.14 -23.29
CA ASP A 19 -12.41 -11.39 -23.73
C ASP A 19 -11.40 -12.51 -24.03
N ASP A 20 -10.11 -12.18 -24.21
CA ASP A 20 -9.03 -13.17 -24.29
C ASP A 20 -8.61 -13.58 -22.87
N LYS A 21 -9.14 -14.71 -22.40
CA LYS A 21 -8.88 -15.20 -21.04
C LYS A 21 -7.41 -15.44 -20.73
N VAL A 22 -6.62 -15.87 -21.71
CA VAL A 22 -5.20 -16.22 -21.50
C VAL A 22 -4.38 -14.94 -21.37
N LEU A 23 -4.56 -14.02 -22.32
CA LEU A 23 -3.87 -12.73 -22.29
C LEU A 23 -4.33 -11.89 -21.10
N SER A 24 -5.63 -11.85 -20.81
CA SER A 24 -6.21 -11.19 -19.65
C SER A 24 -5.58 -11.67 -18.34
N ALA A 25 -5.49 -12.99 -18.13
CA ALA A 25 -4.84 -13.53 -16.93
C ALA A 25 -3.36 -13.15 -16.83
N LYS A 26 -2.64 -13.09 -17.96
CA LYS A 26 -1.25 -12.61 -18.00
C LYS A 26 -1.14 -11.13 -17.65
N LEU A 27 -1.99 -10.29 -18.22
CA LEU A 27 -2.02 -8.85 -17.97
C LEU A 27 -2.39 -8.54 -16.51
N LYS A 28 -3.30 -9.29 -15.88
CA LYS A 28 -3.60 -9.16 -14.45
C LYS A 28 -2.36 -9.41 -13.58
N LYS A 29 -1.63 -10.50 -13.84
CA LYS A 29 -0.39 -10.82 -13.12
C LYS A 29 0.69 -9.76 -13.32
N LEU A 30 0.87 -9.30 -14.57
CA LEU A 30 1.80 -8.23 -14.88
C LEU A 30 1.41 -6.91 -14.23
N TYR A 31 0.13 -6.57 -14.23
CA TYR A 31 -0.34 -5.36 -13.55
C TYR A 31 -0.09 -5.48 -12.05
N LEU A 32 -0.24 -6.64 -11.44
CA LEU A 32 0.07 -6.80 -10.02
C LEU A 32 1.57 -6.74 -9.74
N GLN A 33 2.40 -7.55 -10.41
CA GLN A 33 3.83 -7.70 -10.07
C GLN A 33 4.76 -6.70 -10.76
N GLY A 34 4.33 -6.13 -11.89
CA GLY A 34 5.19 -5.42 -12.83
C GLY A 34 6.03 -6.33 -13.70
N VAL A 35 6.76 -5.72 -14.64
CA VAL A 35 7.67 -6.45 -15.54
C VAL A 35 8.80 -7.09 -14.73
N GLN A 36 9.17 -8.33 -15.06
CA GLN A 36 10.22 -9.08 -14.36
C GLN A 36 11.48 -9.25 -15.24
N SER A 37 11.35 -9.02 -16.54
CA SER A 37 12.43 -9.18 -17.51
C SER A 37 12.29 -8.20 -18.69
N ALA A 38 13.40 -7.99 -19.41
CA ALA A 38 13.38 -7.22 -20.66
C ALA A 38 12.48 -7.88 -21.73
N ALA A 39 12.34 -9.21 -21.70
CA ALA A 39 11.44 -9.93 -22.60
C ALA A 39 9.97 -9.56 -22.33
N ASP A 40 9.56 -9.48 -21.06
CA ASP A 40 8.20 -9.03 -20.70
C ASP A 40 7.95 -7.61 -21.23
N THR A 41 8.92 -6.70 -21.04
CA THR A 41 8.82 -5.33 -21.52
C THR A 41 8.65 -5.28 -23.04
N MET A 42 9.47 -6.01 -23.79
CA MET A 42 9.38 -6.06 -25.27
C MET A 42 8.04 -6.63 -25.74
N GLU A 43 7.56 -7.68 -25.10
CA GLU A 43 6.28 -8.30 -25.43
C GLU A 43 5.12 -7.32 -25.23
N ILE A 44 5.07 -6.63 -24.08
CA ILE A 44 4.00 -5.67 -23.80
C ILE A 44 4.06 -4.45 -24.74
N HIS A 45 5.25 -3.94 -25.07
CA HIS A 45 5.37 -2.87 -26.08
C HIS A 45 4.92 -3.32 -27.47
N THR A 46 5.15 -4.59 -27.82
CA THR A 46 4.64 -5.17 -29.07
C THR A 46 3.12 -5.18 -29.07
N LEU A 47 2.49 -5.58 -27.96
CA LEU A 47 1.03 -5.55 -27.81
C LEU A 47 0.47 -4.12 -27.89
N PHE A 48 1.11 -3.14 -27.27
CA PHE A 48 0.70 -1.72 -27.39
C PHE A 48 0.73 -1.22 -28.83
N SER A 49 1.73 -1.66 -29.60
CA SER A 49 1.85 -1.30 -31.03
C SER A 49 0.77 -2.00 -31.86
N GLN A 50 0.54 -3.29 -31.63
CA GLN A 50 -0.44 -4.10 -32.37
C GLN A 50 -1.88 -3.62 -32.20
N CYS A 51 -2.23 -3.08 -31.03
CA CYS A 51 -3.56 -2.53 -30.78
C CYS A 51 -3.67 -1.01 -31.04
N GLY A 52 -2.63 -0.38 -31.58
CA GLY A 52 -2.62 1.04 -31.93
C GLY A 52 -2.57 2.00 -30.72
N LEU A 53 -2.30 1.51 -29.50
CA LEU A 53 -2.15 2.38 -28.32
C LEU A 53 -0.94 3.31 -28.48
N SER A 54 0.17 2.80 -29.03
CA SER A 54 1.38 3.59 -29.28
C SER A 54 1.22 4.67 -30.36
N GLU A 55 0.18 4.58 -31.19
CA GLU A 55 -0.15 5.62 -32.18
C GLU A 55 -0.98 6.75 -31.56
N GLN A 56 -1.75 6.43 -30.52
CA GLN A 56 -2.66 7.37 -29.85
C GLN A 56 -2.02 8.08 -28.65
N TYR A 57 -1.06 7.42 -28.00
CA TYR A 57 -0.47 7.84 -26.74
C TYR A 57 1.05 7.66 -26.74
N GLU A 58 1.71 8.58 -26.03
CA GLU A 58 3.12 8.41 -25.65
C GLU A 58 3.16 7.59 -24.36
N ILE A 59 3.70 6.38 -24.41
CA ILE A 59 3.76 5.49 -23.24
C ILE A 59 5.11 5.71 -22.54
N SER A 60 5.07 6.30 -21.35
CA SER A 60 6.26 6.66 -20.58
C SER A 60 6.62 5.59 -19.54
N CYS A 61 7.91 5.26 -19.51
CA CYS A 61 8.55 4.45 -18.46
C CYS A 61 9.32 5.33 -17.46
N GLU A 62 9.13 6.65 -17.48
CA GLU A 62 9.85 7.55 -16.58
C GLU A 62 9.35 7.40 -15.13
N PRO A 63 10.25 7.30 -14.13
CA PRO A 63 9.88 7.17 -12.73
C PRO A 63 8.91 8.25 -12.22
N ARG A 64 9.05 9.48 -12.71
CA ARG A 64 8.16 10.60 -12.31
C ARG A 64 6.73 10.37 -12.81
N ILE A 65 6.55 9.87 -14.03
CA ILE A 65 5.23 9.59 -14.60
C ILE A 65 4.61 8.36 -13.92
N ILE A 66 5.39 7.30 -13.67
CA ILE A 66 4.93 6.12 -12.94
C ILE A 66 4.50 6.50 -11.51
N ASN A 67 5.26 7.36 -10.83
CA ASN A 67 4.92 7.80 -9.48
C ASN A 67 3.62 8.61 -9.41
N GLU A 68 3.27 9.30 -10.49
CA GLU A 68 2.03 10.07 -10.64
C GLU A 68 0.90 9.26 -11.31
N ASP A 69 1.07 7.95 -11.45
CA ASP A 69 0.02 7.06 -11.95
C ASP A 69 -1.14 6.99 -10.95
N VAL A 70 -2.14 7.81 -11.24
CA VAL A 70 -3.39 7.94 -10.52
C VAL A 70 -4.25 6.68 -10.63
N SER A 71 -4.21 5.98 -11.76
CA SER A 71 -4.96 4.74 -11.96
C SER A 71 -4.40 3.61 -11.10
N ARG A 72 -3.08 3.51 -10.97
CA ARG A 72 -2.45 2.51 -10.11
C ARG A 72 -2.72 2.76 -8.63
N ARG A 73 -2.61 4.01 -8.18
CA ARG A 73 -2.90 4.38 -6.78
C ARG A 73 -4.36 4.10 -6.43
N TYR A 74 -5.27 4.36 -7.36
CA TYR A 74 -6.69 4.03 -7.23
C TYR A 74 -6.87 2.51 -7.12
N PHE A 75 -6.30 1.74 -8.05
CA PHE A 75 -6.37 0.29 -8.06
C PHE A 75 -5.93 -0.35 -6.75
N GLU A 76 -4.72 -0.02 -6.27
CA GLU A 76 -4.22 -0.63 -5.04
C GLU A 76 -5.06 -0.24 -3.81
N THR A 77 -5.62 0.97 -3.80
CA THR A 77 -6.52 1.40 -2.72
C THR A 77 -7.83 0.60 -2.74
N HIS A 78 -8.46 0.40 -3.91
CA HIS A 78 -9.65 -0.44 -4.03
C HIS A 78 -9.35 -1.91 -3.72
N LEU A 79 -8.23 -2.42 -4.23
CA LEU A 79 -7.78 -3.79 -3.98
C LEU A 79 -7.62 -4.02 -2.49
N ALA A 80 -7.05 -3.07 -1.74
CA ALA A 80 -6.92 -3.17 -0.30
C ALA A 80 -8.27 -3.22 0.41
N PHE A 81 -9.24 -2.40 0.01
CA PHE A 81 -10.56 -2.48 0.61
C PHE A 81 -11.25 -3.82 0.34
N GLU A 82 -11.33 -4.23 -0.93
CA GLU A 82 -12.01 -5.47 -1.30
C GLU A 82 -11.30 -6.71 -0.75
N THR A 83 -9.96 -6.72 -0.71
CA THR A 83 -9.18 -7.81 -0.09
C THR A 83 -9.46 -7.89 1.41
N LEU A 84 -9.46 -6.75 2.11
CA LEU A 84 -9.74 -6.70 3.54
C LEU A 84 -11.16 -7.21 3.84
N LYS A 85 -12.15 -6.68 3.12
CA LYS A 85 -13.57 -7.07 3.24
C LYS A 85 -13.79 -8.58 3.03
N HIS A 86 -13.06 -9.19 2.10
CA HIS A 86 -13.19 -10.62 1.81
C HIS A 86 -12.34 -11.54 2.68
N SER A 87 -11.22 -11.05 3.23
CA SER A 87 -10.27 -11.89 3.99
C SER A 87 -10.46 -11.84 5.51
N LEU A 88 -11.20 -10.86 6.03
CA LEU A 88 -11.39 -10.70 7.49
C LEU A 88 -12.15 -11.86 8.13
N ASP A 89 -13.03 -12.54 7.41
CA ASP A 89 -13.76 -13.69 7.94
C ASP A 89 -12.85 -14.91 8.11
N ASP A 90 -11.85 -15.05 7.24
CA ASP A 90 -10.85 -16.13 7.30
C ASP A 90 -9.82 -15.93 8.41
N LEU A 91 -9.69 -14.70 8.95
CA LEU A 91 -8.76 -14.39 10.04
C LEU A 91 -9.37 -14.78 11.40
N PRO A 92 -8.83 -15.79 12.12
CA PRO A 92 -9.40 -16.22 13.40
C PRO A 92 -9.22 -15.14 14.47
N LEU A 93 -10.33 -14.71 15.08
CA LEU A 93 -10.30 -13.65 16.09
C LEU A 93 -9.45 -14.04 17.31
N SER A 94 -9.54 -15.29 17.76
CA SER A 94 -8.78 -15.79 18.92
C SER A 94 -7.27 -15.76 18.70
N GLU A 95 -6.80 -16.12 17.50
CA GLU A 95 -5.38 -16.07 17.14
C GLU A 95 -4.89 -14.62 17.05
N LEU A 96 -5.68 -13.73 16.47
CA LEU A 96 -5.36 -12.31 16.40
C LEU A 96 -5.33 -11.66 17.80
N GLN A 97 -6.24 -12.02 18.70
CA GLN A 97 -6.24 -11.59 20.10
C GLN A 97 -5.02 -12.10 20.86
N SER A 98 -4.64 -13.36 20.65
CA SER A 98 -3.44 -13.92 21.26
C SER A 98 -2.17 -13.22 20.75
N TYR A 99 -2.08 -12.94 19.45
CA TYR A 99 -0.97 -12.19 18.88
C TYR A 99 -0.89 -10.75 19.42
N PHE A 100 -2.02 -10.06 19.51
CA PHE A 100 -2.12 -8.74 20.15
C PHE A 100 -1.63 -8.79 21.61
N ALA A 101 -2.07 -9.78 22.38
CA ALA A 101 -1.67 -9.92 23.78
C ALA A 101 -0.15 -10.14 23.90
N SER A 102 0.44 -10.98 23.05
CA SER A 102 1.89 -11.18 23.03
C SER A 102 2.65 -9.89 22.72
N LEU A 103 2.21 -9.12 21.71
CA LEU A 103 2.78 -7.80 21.39
C LEU A 103 2.69 -6.84 22.57
N TYR A 104 1.50 -6.70 23.16
CA TYR A 104 1.22 -5.74 24.23
C TYR A 104 1.98 -6.09 25.52
N HIS A 105 1.97 -7.35 25.94
CA HIS A 105 2.63 -7.79 27.18
C HIS A 105 4.16 -7.82 27.07
N SER A 106 4.71 -7.89 25.85
CA SER A 106 6.16 -7.82 25.62
C SER A 106 6.69 -6.38 25.64
N LEU A 107 5.83 -5.35 25.56
CA LEU A 107 6.28 -3.96 25.67
C LEU A 107 6.69 -3.61 27.10
N ILE A 108 7.72 -2.77 27.22
CA ILE A 108 8.08 -2.14 28.49
C ILE A 108 6.92 -1.26 29.01
N PRO A 109 6.73 -1.15 30.35
CA PRO A 109 5.59 -0.45 30.94
C PRO A 109 5.39 0.97 30.39
N GLU A 110 6.44 1.77 30.29
CA GLU A 110 6.36 3.15 29.78
C GLU A 110 5.71 3.25 28.38
N LYS A 111 6.11 2.37 27.45
CA LYS A 111 5.54 2.35 26.09
C LYS A 111 4.10 1.85 26.08
N ARG A 112 3.78 0.91 26.96
CA ARG A 112 2.43 0.36 27.11
C ARG A 112 1.48 1.42 27.67
N ASP A 113 1.89 2.13 28.72
CA ASP A 113 1.12 3.21 29.33
C ASP A 113 0.90 4.34 28.33
N LYS A 114 1.92 4.69 27.53
CA LYS A 114 1.79 5.69 26.46
C LYS A 114 0.78 5.25 25.40
N PHE A 115 0.84 3.99 24.95
CA PHE A 115 -0.11 3.42 23.99
C PHE A 115 -1.56 3.48 24.51
N ASP A 116 -1.77 3.06 25.76
CA ASP A 116 -3.10 3.08 26.39
C ASP A 116 -3.61 4.50 26.58
N ALA A 117 -2.74 5.44 26.97
CA ALA A 117 -3.11 6.84 27.15
C ALA A 117 -3.55 7.51 25.84
N TYR A 118 -2.96 7.15 24.69
CA TYR A 118 -3.46 7.60 23.39
C TYR A 118 -4.83 7.00 23.05
N LEU A 119 -5.02 5.69 23.27
CA LEU A 119 -6.29 5.02 22.98
C LEU A 119 -7.43 5.50 23.90
N ALA A 120 -7.12 5.86 25.14
CA ALA A 120 -8.05 6.45 26.09
C ALA A 120 -8.33 7.94 25.84
N GLY A 121 -7.60 8.59 24.92
CA GLY A 121 -7.70 10.03 24.65
C GLY A 121 -7.14 10.92 25.77
N SER A 122 -6.33 10.35 26.67
CA SER A 122 -5.67 11.10 27.76
C SER A 122 -4.44 11.89 27.29
N ILE A 123 -3.84 11.49 26.15
CA ILE A 123 -2.77 12.23 25.47
C ILE A 123 -3.23 12.56 24.05
N SER A 124 -2.96 13.79 23.59
CA SER A 124 -3.27 14.18 22.21
C SER A 124 -2.36 13.45 21.21
N PRO A 125 -2.91 12.77 20.20
CA PRO A 125 -2.11 12.08 19.19
C PRO A 125 -1.36 13.06 18.26
N SER A 126 -1.66 14.36 18.29
CA SER A 126 -1.00 15.37 17.45
C SER A 126 0.51 15.52 17.71
N GLU A 127 0.99 15.06 18.87
CA GLU A 127 2.40 15.15 19.26
C GLU A 127 3.27 14.02 18.68
N ASP A 128 2.65 12.97 18.13
CA ASP A 128 3.33 11.78 17.64
C ASP A 128 2.71 11.35 16.30
N LYS A 129 3.48 11.47 15.20
CA LYS A 129 2.99 11.19 13.84
C LYS A 129 2.42 9.77 13.70
N PHE A 130 3.00 8.79 14.39
CA PHE A 130 2.48 7.42 14.36
C PHE A 130 1.18 7.33 15.15
N ALA A 131 1.12 7.93 16.35
CA ALA A 131 -0.11 7.96 17.13
C ALA A 131 -1.27 8.62 16.36
N ALA A 132 -1.02 9.75 15.70
CA ALA A 132 -1.99 10.43 14.84
C ALA A 132 -2.56 9.50 13.76
N GLU A 133 -1.70 8.76 13.06
CA GLU A 133 -2.12 7.84 12.00
C GLU A 133 -2.97 6.68 12.51
N TYR A 134 -2.53 5.99 13.58
CA TYR A 134 -3.24 4.81 14.09
C TYR A 134 -4.52 5.15 14.85
N VAL A 135 -4.54 6.24 15.62
CA VAL A 135 -5.76 6.70 16.31
C VAL A 135 -6.82 7.16 15.30
N ASP A 136 -6.43 7.90 14.26
CA ASP A 136 -7.33 8.29 13.17
C ASP A 136 -7.91 7.07 12.44
N ALA A 137 -7.07 6.07 12.11
CA ALA A 137 -7.52 4.84 11.48
C ALA A 137 -8.55 4.08 12.35
N ILE A 138 -8.27 3.90 13.65
CA ILE A 138 -9.19 3.24 14.59
C ILE A 138 -10.51 4.01 14.70
N ALA A 139 -10.45 5.34 14.77
CA ALA A 139 -11.66 6.17 14.79
C ALA A 139 -12.48 6.02 13.51
N LYS A 140 -11.84 6.02 12.33
CA LYS A 140 -12.49 5.86 11.04
C LYS A 140 -13.11 4.49 10.83
N ILE A 141 -12.48 3.40 11.28
CA ILE A 141 -13.09 2.07 11.23
C ILE A 141 -14.46 2.03 11.95
N ASN A 142 -14.58 2.79 13.04
CA ASN A 142 -15.83 2.87 13.80
C ASN A 142 -16.87 3.82 13.18
N THR A 143 -16.43 4.93 12.59
CA THR A 143 -17.30 6.08 12.29
C THR A 143 -17.52 6.37 10.81
N ASN A 144 -16.62 5.93 9.93
CA ASN A 144 -16.69 6.24 8.51
C ASN A 144 -17.65 5.28 7.78
N GLU A 145 -18.44 5.83 6.87
CA GLU A 145 -19.49 5.12 6.13
C GLU A 145 -18.96 3.96 5.28
N THR A 146 -17.75 4.06 4.70
CA THR A 146 -17.14 2.98 3.92
C THR A 146 -17.01 1.70 4.75
N TYR A 147 -16.62 1.83 6.01
CA TYR A 147 -16.54 0.69 6.91
C TYR A 147 -17.92 0.17 7.32
N GLY A 148 -19.01 0.88 7.02
CA GLY A 148 -20.38 0.37 7.15
C GLY A 148 -20.66 -0.90 6.36
N LEU A 149 -19.86 -1.20 5.33
CA LEU A 149 -19.92 -2.46 4.57
C LEU A 149 -19.33 -3.66 5.33
N LEU A 150 -18.63 -3.44 6.44
CA LEU A 150 -18.08 -4.49 7.29
C LEU A 150 -19.04 -4.83 8.45
N SER A 151 -19.13 -6.12 8.78
CA SER A 151 -19.82 -6.60 9.97
C SER A 151 -19.15 -6.08 11.26
N ARG A 152 -19.85 -6.20 12.40
CA ARG A 152 -19.26 -5.79 13.68
C ARG A 152 -17.98 -6.55 14.01
N GLU A 153 -17.99 -7.87 13.80
CA GLU A 153 -16.82 -8.73 14.04
C GLU A 153 -15.65 -8.34 13.12
N GLN A 154 -15.93 -8.07 11.84
CA GLN A 154 -14.92 -7.63 10.87
C GLN A 154 -14.29 -6.29 11.29
N LYS A 155 -15.09 -5.33 11.79
CA LYS A 155 -14.57 -4.07 12.34
C LYS A 155 -13.68 -4.30 13.56
N ASP A 156 -14.09 -5.19 14.47
CA ASP A 156 -13.30 -5.50 15.67
C ASP A 156 -11.94 -6.14 15.28
N LYS A 157 -11.93 -7.04 14.29
CA LYS A 157 -10.68 -7.60 13.71
C LYS A 157 -9.82 -6.51 13.04
N ALA A 158 -10.41 -5.62 12.26
CA ALA A 158 -9.69 -4.52 11.62
C ALA A 158 -9.05 -3.56 12.63
N ILE A 159 -9.76 -3.20 13.71
CA ILE A 159 -9.22 -2.40 14.81
C ILE A 159 -8.04 -3.12 15.47
N LEU A 160 -8.18 -4.43 15.71
CA LEU A 160 -7.14 -5.22 16.35
C LEU A 160 -5.89 -5.34 15.46
N LEU A 161 -6.05 -5.47 14.13
CA LEU A 161 -4.94 -5.40 13.17
C LEU A 161 -4.20 -4.06 13.26
N MET A 162 -4.92 -2.93 13.30
CA MET A 162 -4.29 -1.60 13.44
C MET A 162 -3.50 -1.48 14.75
N LYS A 163 -4.04 -2.00 15.85
CA LYS A 163 -3.34 -2.06 17.14
C LYS A 163 -2.08 -2.94 17.07
N CYS A 164 -2.16 -4.13 16.49
CA CYS A 164 -1.00 -5.01 16.29
C CYS A 164 0.10 -4.33 15.47
N CYS A 165 -0.27 -3.62 14.40
CA CYS A 165 0.67 -2.86 13.58
C CYS A 165 1.41 -1.80 14.39
N TRP A 166 0.66 -0.99 15.14
CA TRP A 166 1.23 0.06 15.98
C TRP A 166 2.16 -0.51 17.06
N LEU A 167 1.71 -1.56 17.78
CA LEU A 167 2.52 -2.22 18.81
C LEU A 167 3.83 -2.78 18.22
N GLY A 168 3.79 -3.34 17.01
CA GLY A 168 5.01 -3.81 16.33
C GLY A 168 6.00 -2.67 16.04
N ILE A 169 5.54 -1.48 15.66
CA ILE A 169 6.42 -0.32 15.49
C ILE A 169 7.05 0.10 16.83
N LEU A 170 6.28 0.08 17.93
CA LEU A 170 6.81 0.37 19.26
C LEU A 170 7.90 -0.62 19.69
N HIS A 171 7.83 -1.85 19.19
CA HIS A 171 8.87 -2.88 19.31
C HIS A 171 10.10 -2.64 18.43
N GLY A 172 9.95 -2.04 17.24
CA GLY A 172 11.04 -1.83 16.28
C GLY A 172 12.23 -0.98 16.78
N SER A 173 12.04 -0.23 17.87
CA SER A 173 13.14 0.48 18.56
C SER A 173 13.94 -0.38 19.54
N LEU A 174 13.51 -1.63 19.78
CA LEU A 174 14.20 -2.58 20.65
C LEU A 174 15.24 -3.37 19.85
N ARG A 175 16.52 -3.03 20.06
CA ARG A 175 17.67 -3.68 19.38
C ARG A 175 17.79 -5.19 19.63
N GLN A 176 17.03 -5.75 20.56
CA GLN A 176 17.11 -7.14 21.00
C GLN A 176 16.24 -8.11 20.17
N LEU A 177 15.38 -7.60 19.29
CA LEU A 177 14.57 -8.46 18.43
C LEU A 177 15.43 -9.05 17.30
N PRO A 178 15.12 -10.29 16.85
CA PRO A 178 15.79 -10.89 15.70
C PRO A 178 15.52 -10.06 14.44
N LEU A 179 16.25 -10.33 13.35
CA LEU A 179 16.10 -9.60 12.08
C LEU A 179 16.33 -8.09 12.19
N ASN A 180 17.27 -7.65 13.04
CA ASN A 180 17.61 -6.24 13.19
C ASN A 180 18.50 -5.74 12.02
N ILE A 181 17.88 -5.61 10.85
CA ILE A 181 18.49 -5.11 9.61
C ILE A 181 18.13 -3.65 9.32
N TYR A 182 17.49 -2.97 10.28
CA TYR A 182 17.14 -1.56 10.14
C TYR A 182 18.42 -0.72 10.03
N GLY A 183 18.49 0.16 9.03
CA GLY A 183 19.71 0.93 8.74
C GLY A 183 20.74 0.19 7.85
N THR A 184 20.44 -1.03 7.38
CA THR A 184 21.27 -1.78 6.42
C THR A 184 20.50 -2.08 5.13
N GLY A 185 21.20 -2.45 4.05
CA GLY A 185 20.58 -2.83 2.78
C GLY A 185 19.58 -1.77 2.28
N PHE A 186 18.38 -2.19 1.87
CA PHE A 186 17.32 -1.25 1.46
C PHE A 186 16.75 -0.39 2.60
N PHE A 187 16.98 -0.74 3.87
CA PHE A 187 16.57 0.08 5.02
C PHE A 187 17.60 1.14 5.42
N ALA A 188 18.79 1.14 4.80
CA ALA A 188 19.78 2.20 5.00
C ALA A 188 19.29 3.52 4.38
N GLU A 189 19.62 4.65 5.02
CA GLU A 189 19.21 6.00 4.57
C GLU A 189 19.55 6.27 3.10
N ILE A 190 20.74 5.86 2.65
CA ILE A 190 21.22 6.04 1.29
C ILE A 190 20.44 5.22 0.25
N ASN A 191 19.88 4.08 0.66
CA ASN A 191 19.29 3.09 -0.25
C ASN A 191 17.76 3.13 -0.24
N ARG A 192 17.15 3.50 0.88
CA ARG A 192 15.69 3.56 1.04
C ARG A 192 15.04 4.62 0.15
N GLY A 193 15.80 5.65 -0.22
CA GLY A 193 15.41 6.63 -1.24
C GLY A 193 14.25 7.56 -0.87
N ARG A 194 13.85 7.61 0.41
CA ARG A 194 12.82 8.51 0.92
C ARG A 194 13.36 9.94 1.00
N VAL A 195 12.70 10.88 0.33
CA VAL A 195 12.99 12.31 0.42
C VAL A 195 11.76 13.02 0.97
N PRO A 196 11.74 13.49 2.23
CA PRO A 196 10.62 14.26 2.76
C PRO A 196 10.38 15.51 1.90
N LYS A 197 9.13 15.82 1.60
CA LYS A 197 8.77 17.14 1.07
C LYS A 197 8.81 18.11 2.25
N ASP A 198 9.60 19.18 2.16
CA ASP A 198 9.65 20.20 3.20
C ASP A 198 8.23 20.76 3.48
N ASP A 199 7.94 21.07 4.75
CA ASP A 199 6.71 21.77 5.18
C ASP A 199 6.52 23.13 4.46
N SER A 200 7.57 23.62 3.78
CA SER A 200 7.55 24.84 2.97
C SER A 200 6.92 24.68 1.60
N GLY A 201 6.59 23.45 1.15
CA GLY A 201 5.76 23.18 -0.01
C GLY A 201 5.93 24.20 -1.13
N LYS A 202 7.17 24.49 -1.55
CA LYS A 202 7.43 25.42 -2.66
C LYS A 202 7.04 24.74 -3.98
N LEU A 203 5.74 24.49 -4.14
CA LEU A 203 5.04 24.98 -5.32
C LEU A 203 5.34 26.48 -5.41
N SER A 204 5.75 26.92 -6.59
CA SER A 204 6.01 28.31 -6.93
C SER A 204 5.01 29.26 -6.25
N SER A 205 5.56 30.37 -5.78
CA SER A 205 4.94 31.50 -5.06
C SER A 205 3.74 32.16 -5.77
N SER A 206 2.67 31.42 -6.05
CA SER A 206 1.41 31.96 -6.55
C SER A 206 0.16 31.35 -5.92
N PHE A 207 0.27 30.38 -5.00
CA PHE A 207 -0.89 29.87 -4.27
C PHE A 207 -0.70 29.93 -2.76
N CYS A 208 -1.09 31.10 -2.22
CA CYS A 208 -1.57 31.37 -0.87
C CYS A 208 -0.63 31.13 0.33
N ALA A 209 -0.11 32.23 0.85
CA ALA A 209 0.33 32.37 2.23
C ALA A 209 -0.84 32.17 3.20
N GLY A 210 -0.81 31.06 3.92
CA GLY A 210 -1.77 30.67 4.95
C GLY A 210 -1.58 29.19 5.21
N LYS A 211 -1.47 28.75 6.47
CA LYS A 211 -1.35 27.33 6.85
C LYS A 211 -2.29 26.49 5.99
N MET A 212 -1.75 25.68 5.09
CA MET A 212 -2.50 24.83 4.16
C MET A 212 -3.48 23.95 4.98
N PRO A 213 -4.81 24.17 4.93
CA PRO A 213 -5.81 23.40 5.70
C PRO A 213 -6.10 22.03 5.04
N PHE A 214 -5.15 21.51 4.31
CA PHE A 214 -5.35 20.57 3.22
C PHE A 214 -5.07 19.17 3.72
N SER A 215 -6.03 18.62 4.45
CA SER A 215 -6.10 17.19 4.68
C SER A 215 -6.58 16.45 3.43
N SER A 216 -5.94 15.34 3.09
CA SER A 216 -6.46 14.46 2.05
C SER A 216 -7.87 14.01 2.45
N ARG A 217 -8.77 13.91 1.48
CA ARG A 217 -10.14 13.38 1.67
C ARG A 217 -10.28 11.98 1.13
N HIS A 218 -9.16 11.31 0.86
CA HIS A 218 -9.15 10.06 0.12
C HIS A 218 -8.34 9.06 0.92
N PHE A 219 -8.89 7.88 1.15
CA PHE A 219 -8.20 6.74 1.73
C PHE A 219 -7.02 6.28 0.84
N GLY A 220 -6.14 5.49 1.44
CA GLY A 220 -5.02 4.83 0.81
C GLY A 220 -4.06 5.69 0.00
N LEU A 221 -3.71 5.25 -1.20
CA LEU A 221 -2.55 5.76 -1.95
C LEU A 221 -2.83 7.00 -2.79
N MET A 222 -4.11 7.37 -2.93
CA MET A 222 -4.53 8.55 -3.67
C MET A 222 -3.97 9.81 -3.02
N LYS A 223 -3.18 10.57 -3.79
CA LYS A 223 -2.66 11.86 -3.33
C LYS A 223 -3.77 12.88 -3.27
N GLN A 224 -3.58 13.91 -2.47
CA GLN A 224 -4.63 14.90 -2.22
C GLN A 224 -5.19 15.58 -3.49
N TYR A 225 -4.34 15.84 -4.48
CA TYR A 225 -4.75 16.50 -5.73
C TYR A 225 -5.31 15.53 -6.78
N MET A 226 -5.25 14.21 -6.52
CA MET A 226 -5.76 13.23 -7.45
C MET A 226 -7.28 13.15 -7.32
N PRO A 227 -8.02 13.27 -8.44
CA PRO A 227 -9.48 13.35 -8.38
C PRO A 227 -10.09 12.02 -7.95
N VAL A 228 -10.99 12.05 -6.97
CA VAL A 228 -11.80 10.89 -6.55
C VAL A 228 -13.28 11.29 -6.56
N PRO A 229 -14.20 10.47 -7.11
CA PRO A 229 -15.64 10.73 -7.04
C PRO A 229 -16.13 10.86 -5.59
N GLY A 230 -17.08 11.77 -5.32
CA GLY A 230 -17.57 11.99 -3.95
C GLY A 230 -18.40 10.83 -3.37
N ASN A 231 -18.86 9.92 -4.23
CA ASN A 231 -19.59 8.71 -3.88
C ASN A 231 -18.71 7.44 -3.91
N ASP A 232 -17.39 7.61 -4.07
CA ASP A 232 -16.44 6.52 -4.10
C ASP A 232 -16.20 5.94 -2.70
N ILE A 233 -15.93 4.63 -2.60
CA ILE A 233 -15.60 3.97 -1.33
C ILE A 233 -14.34 4.55 -0.69
N ILE A 234 -13.40 5.07 -1.48
CA ILE A 234 -12.16 5.63 -0.95
C ILE A 234 -12.32 7.11 -0.56
N TYR A 235 -13.48 7.73 -0.81
CA TYR A 235 -13.74 9.11 -0.41
C TYR A 235 -14.13 9.21 1.07
N THR A 236 -13.68 10.26 1.75
CA THR A 236 -14.11 10.59 3.12
C THR A 236 -14.40 12.07 3.27
N GLN A 237 -15.59 12.39 3.82
CA GLN A 237 -16.01 13.76 4.12
C GLN A 237 -15.09 14.40 5.17
N ASN A 238 -14.85 13.66 6.25
CA ASN A 238 -13.97 14.04 7.34
C ASN A 238 -12.58 13.50 7.03
N GLY A 239 -11.79 14.27 6.27
CA GLY A 239 -10.44 13.94 5.82
C GLY A 239 -9.45 13.54 6.94
N PHE A 240 -8.16 13.52 6.63
CA PHE A 240 -7.13 13.13 7.62
C PHE A 240 -6.72 14.29 8.52
N THR A 241 -6.46 14.05 9.81
CA THR A 241 -5.91 15.11 10.69
C THR A 241 -4.40 15.30 10.53
N PHE A 242 -3.77 14.50 9.66
CA PHE A 242 -2.35 14.48 9.36
C PHE A 242 -2.13 14.41 7.84
N ILE A 243 -0.93 14.78 7.38
CA ILE A 243 -0.54 14.61 5.97
C ILE A 243 -0.29 13.12 5.74
N LYS A 244 -0.91 12.49 4.75
CA LYS A 244 -0.68 11.05 4.49
C LYS A 244 0.74 10.78 3.98
N PRO A 245 1.33 9.61 4.24
CA PRO A 245 2.67 9.26 3.76
C PRO A 245 2.88 9.44 2.24
N SER A 246 1.87 9.11 1.43
CA SER A 246 1.89 9.28 -0.04
C SER A 246 1.98 10.75 -0.49
N ASP A 247 1.54 11.68 0.37
CA ASP A 247 1.63 13.13 0.16
C ASP A 247 2.92 13.70 0.76
N GLN A 248 3.46 13.11 1.84
CA GLN A 248 4.64 13.60 2.57
C GLN A 248 5.97 13.38 1.86
N ASN A 249 6.08 12.37 0.99
CA ASN A 249 7.38 11.93 0.48
C ASN A 249 7.51 12.10 -1.04
N ASN A 250 8.74 12.37 -1.45
CA ASN A 250 9.25 12.16 -2.79
C ASN A 250 10.33 11.06 -2.74
N PHE A 251 10.92 10.74 -3.89
CA PHE A 251 11.96 9.72 -4.01
C PHE A 251 13.28 10.29 -4.54
N ASN A 252 14.39 9.70 -4.10
CA ASN A 252 15.69 9.87 -4.72
C ASN A 252 15.84 8.85 -5.85
N PRO A 253 15.87 9.26 -7.14
CA PRO A 253 16.00 8.33 -8.25
C PRO A 253 17.33 7.58 -8.27
N GLU A 254 18.34 8.07 -7.55
CA GLU A 254 19.65 7.42 -7.50
C GLU A 254 19.77 6.33 -6.44
N ALA A 255 18.84 6.28 -5.49
CA ALA A 255 18.82 5.28 -4.43
C ALA A 255 18.41 3.90 -4.97
N GLU A 256 18.92 2.84 -4.36
CA GLU A 256 18.73 1.47 -4.82
C GLU A 256 17.26 1.03 -4.82
N TRP A 257 16.50 1.34 -3.76
CA TRP A 257 15.11 0.92 -3.66
C TRP A 257 14.23 1.56 -4.76
N PRO A 258 14.22 2.90 -4.95
CA PRO A 258 13.51 3.52 -6.07
C PRO A 258 13.89 2.93 -7.44
N LYS A 259 15.18 2.70 -7.70
CA LYS A 259 15.64 2.07 -8.96
C LYS A 259 14.97 0.70 -9.17
N LEU A 260 14.99 -0.15 -8.15
CA LEU A 260 14.36 -1.47 -8.20
C LEU A 260 12.83 -1.38 -8.35
N ASN A 261 12.18 -0.49 -7.60
CA ASN A 261 10.73 -0.31 -7.62
C ASN A 261 10.23 0.16 -9.00
N PHE A 262 10.88 1.16 -9.59
CA PHE A 262 10.49 1.69 -10.90
C PHE A 262 10.91 0.80 -12.07
N ALA A 263 11.88 -0.09 -11.91
CA ALA A 263 12.22 -1.08 -12.94
C ALA A 263 11.05 -2.03 -13.27
N ALA A 264 10.12 -2.23 -12.35
CA ALA A 264 8.90 -2.99 -12.56
C ALA A 264 7.80 -2.24 -13.35
N LEU A 265 8.04 -0.95 -13.67
CA LEU A 265 7.23 -0.05 -14.52
C LEU A 265 5.81 0.29 -14.07
N VAL A 266 5.22 -0.47 -13.15
CA VAL A 266 3.82 -0.28 -12.73
C VAL A 266 3.68 0.20 -11.30
N HIS A 267 4.75 0.22 -10.50
CA HIS A 267 4.67 0.51 -9.06
C HIS A 267 5.03 1.97 -8.78
N PRO A 268 4.09 2.79 -8.27
CA PRO A 268 4.43 4.11 -7.78
C PRO A 268 5.27 3.99 -6.50
N PHE A 269 5.87 5.10 -6.09
CA PHE A 269 6.56 5.21 -4.80
C PHE A 269 5.61 5.87 -3.79
N SER A 270 5.48 5.31 -2.58
CA SER A 270 4.73 5.96 -1.50
C SER A 270 5.66 6.48 -0.43
N CYS A 271 6.56 5.64 0.06
CA CYS A 271 7.40 6.00 1.20
C CYS A 271 8.80 5.37 1.11
N SER A 272 8.86 4.05 0.98
CA SER A 272 10.02 3.17 0.77
C SER A 272 9.59 1.72 1.12
N ILE A 273 10.50 0.75 1.08
CA ILE A 273 10.30 -0.60 1.62
C ILE A 273 9.74 -0.57 3.06
N SER A 274 8.78 -1.44 3.37
CA SER A 274 7.97 -1.32 4.58
C SER A 274 8.70 -1.68 5.87
N GLY A 275 9.07 -0.66 6.64
CA GLY A 275 9.61 -0.83 7.99
C GLY A 275 8.57 -1.41 8.96
N THR A 276 7.29 -1.05 8.80
CA THR A 276 6.19 -1.59 9.63
C THR A 276 6.09 -3.10 9.49
N LEU A 277 6.13 -3.61 8.25
CA LEU A 277 6.07 -5.05 8.01
C LEU A 277 7.34 -5.77 8.51
N LEU A 278 8.52 -5.15 8.36
CA LEU A 278 9.73 -5.69 8.98
C LEU A 278 9.57 -5.85 10.50
N CYS A 279 9.05 -4.82 11.19
CA CYS A 279 8.83 -4.89 12.64
C CYS A 279 7.89 -6.04 13.03
N GLN A 280 6.85 -6.31 12.23
CA GLN A 280 5.98 -7.47 12.44
C GLN A 280 6.77 -8.78 12.30
N PHE A 281 7.60 -8.91 11.26
CA PHE A 281 8.42 -10.11 11.06
C PHE A 281 9.47 -10.33 12.14
N GLN A 282 10.10 -9.26 12.63
CA GLN A 282 11.00 -9.32 13.79
C GLN A 282 10.29 -9.92 15.00
N PHE A 283 9.07 -9.45 15.29
CA PHE A 283 8.30 -9.93 16.42
C PHE A 283 7.77 -11.36 16.22
N MET A 284 7.27 -11.69 15.02
CA MET A 284 6.81 -13.04 14.71
C MET A 284 7.95 -14.07 14.81
N LYS A 285 9.16 -13.72 14.36
CA LYS A 285 10.34 -14.56 14.54
C LYS A 285 10.67 -14.75 16.02
N HIS A 286 10.58 -13.68 16.81
CA HIS A 286 10.76 -13.75 18.27
C HIS A 286 9.76 -14.70 18.95
N LEU A 287 8.48 -14.65 18.56
CA LEU A 287 7.46 -15.59 19.06
C LEU A 287 7.73 -17.02 18.60
N HIS A 288 8.17 -17.21 17.36
CA HIS A 288 8.52 -18.54 16.86
C HIS A 288 9.66 -19.16 17.68
N ASP A 289 10.70 -18.39 18.01
CA ASP A 289 11.82 -18.85 18.85
C ASP A 289 11.39 -19.27 20.26
N LYS A 290 10.22 -18.79 20.72
CA LYS A 290 9.58 -19.18 21.98
C LYS A 290 8.51 -20.26 21.83
N SER A 291 8.27 -20.76 20.62
CA SER A 291 7.15 -21.66 20.30
C SER A 291 5.76 -21.07 20.60
N GLU A 292 5.63 -19.74 20.50
CA GLU A 292 4.41 -18.98 20.83
C GLU A 292 3.74 -18.35 19.58
N LEU A 293 4.23 -18.63 18.36
CA LEU A 293 3.70 -18.03 17.14
C LEU A 293 2.35 -18.66 16.72
N GLN A 294 1.30 -17.83 16.67
CA GLN A 294 -0.06 -18.24 16.28
C GLN A 294 -0.16 -18.57 14.78
N PHE A 295 0.41 -17.70 13.93
CA PHE A 295 0.34 -17.77 12.47
C PHE A 295 1.53 -18.52 11.87
N SER A 296 1.79 -19.73 12.38
CA SER A 296 2.97 -20.54 12.02
C SER A 296 2.80 -21.37 10.75
N SER A 297 1.57 -21.62 10.29
CA SER A 297 1.32 -22.28 9.01
C SER A 297 1.27 -21.29 7.84
N PRO A 298 1.64 -21.71 6.61
CA PRO A 298 1.65 -20.83 5.44
C PRO A 298 0.29 -20.20 5.14
N ASP A 299 -0.79 -20.96 5.22
CA ASP A 299 -2.14 -20.46 4.93
C ASP A 299 -2.57 -19.38 5.93
N LYS A 300 -2.33 -19.61 7.22
CA LYS A 300 -2.62 -18.64 8.29
C LYS A 300 -1.77 -17.38 8.14
N PHE A 301 -0.50 -17.55 7.79
CA PHE A 301 0.41 -16.44 7.54
C PHE A 301 -0.01 -15.61 6.33
N ILE A 302 -0.45 -16.25 5.24
CA ILE A 302 -0.97 -15.56 4.06
C ILE A 302 -2.24 -14.77 4.40
N VAL A 303 -3.18 -15.35 5.15
CA VAL A 303 -4.40 -14.64 5.59
C VAL A 303 -4.04 -13.44 6.47
N LEU A 304 -3.12 -13.60 7.43
CA LEU A 304 -2.63 -12.48 8.24
C LEU A 304 -2.01 -11.39 7.36
N LEU A 305 -1.14 -11.75 6.41
CA LEU A 305 -0.51 -10.80 5.49
C LEU A 305 -1.53 -10.07 4.62
N LYS A 306 -2.51 -10.78 4.05
CA LYS A 306 -3.64 -10.21 3.28
C LYS A 306 -4.31 -9.11 4.09
N CYS A 307 -4.77 -9.44 5.29
CA CYS A 307 -5.52 -8.52 6.14
C CYS A 307 -4.65 -7.36 6.65
N LEU A 308 -3.43 -7.63 7.11
CA LEU A 308 -2.54 -6.64 7.69
C LEU A 308 -2.09 -5.59 6.66
N THR A 309 -1.59 -6.03 5.51
CA THR A 309 -1.12 -5.11 4.45
C THR A 309 -2.27 -4.31 3.85
N SER A 310 -3.45 -4.93 3.68
CA SER A 310 -4.63 -4.26 3.14
C SER A 310 -5.22 -3.24 4.13
N ALA A 311 -5.26 -3.54 5.43
CA ALA A 311 -5.70 -2.59 6.45
C ALA A 311 -4.78 -1.36 6.54
N LEU A 312 -3.47 -1.56 6.45
CA LEU A 312 -2.49 -0.47 6.45
C LEU A 312 -2.57 0.35 5.15
N LEU A 313 -2.64 -0.30 4.00
CA LEU A 313 -2.70 0.38 2.71
C LEU A 313 -4.00 1.19 2.62
N PHE A 314 -5.16 0.58 2.90
CA PHE A 314 -6.44 1.27 2.74
C PHE A 314 -6.56 2.49 3.66
N ASN A 315 -6.08 2.44 4.90
CA ASN A 315 -6.22 3.58 5.80
C ASN A 315 -5.38 4.79 5.40
N SER A 316 -4.06 4.66 5.41
CA SER A 316 -3.15 5.81 5.23
C SER A 316 -2.38 5.78 3.92
N GLY A 317 -2.32 4.64 3.24
CA GLY A 317 -1.47 4.46 2.05
C GLY A 317 0.01 4.58 2.36
N GLY A 318 0.43 4.16 3.57
CA GLY A 318 1.82 4.23 4.01
C GLY A 318 2.81 3.60 3.03
N HIS A 319 2.41 2.51 2.39
CA HIS A 319 3.19 1.78 1.42
C HIS A 319 2.30 1.25 0.29
N VAL A 320 2.85 1.15 -0.92
CA VAL A 320 2.25 0.33 -1.99
C VAL A 320 2.49 -1.16 -1.69
N TYR A 321 1.73 -2.05 -2.32
CA TYR A 321 1.91 -3.48 -2.09
C TYR A 321 3.31 -3.99 -2.44
N ASN A 322 3.97 -3.42 -3.46
CA ASN A 322 5.36 -3.76 -3.77
C ASN A 322 6.32 -3.41 -2.63
N GLU A 323 6.13 -2.26 -1.98
CA GLU A 323 6.92 -1.84 -0.82
C GLU A 323 6.67 -2.74 0.40
N PHE A 324 5.45 -3.27 0.58
CA PHE A 324 5.18 -4.29 1.59
C PHE A 324 5.88 -5.62 1.25
N PHE A 325 5.53 -6.23 0.11
CA PHE A 325 5.97 -7.60 -0.18
C PHE A 325 7.44 -7.73 -0.57
N ALA A 326 8.14 -6.64 -0.90
CA ALA A 326 9.59 -6.64 -1.06
C ALA A 326 10.32 -7.08 0.22
N VAL A 327 9.73 -6.87 1.41
CA VAL A 327 10.31 -7.33 2.68
C VAL A 327 10.45 -8.86 2.70
N LEU A 328 9.50 -9.60 2.13
CA LEU A 328 9.57 -11.07 2.01
C LEU A 328 10.71 -11.53 1.11
N GLN A 329 11.17 -10.67 0.20
CA GLN A 329 12.20 -11.01 -0.77
C GLN A 329 13.62 -10.83 -0.24
N LEU A 330 13.77 -10.19 0.91
CA LEU A 330 15.06 -9.96 1.55
C LEU A 330 15.70 -11.30 1.98
N PRO A 331 16.99 -11.54 1.67
CA PRO A 331 17.67 -12.77 2.04
C PRO A 331 17.62 -13.07 3.54
N GLU A 332 17.75 -12.05 4.38
CA GLU A 332 17.73 -12.17 5.83
C GLU A 332 16.35 -12.60 6.33
N VAL A 333 15.28 -12.05 5.75
CA VAL A 333 13.90 -12.42 6.09
C VAL A 333 13.62 -13.84 5.63
N LYS A 334 14.00 -14.21 4.39
CA LYS A 334 13.87 -15.59 3.89
C LYS A 334 14.56 -16.58 4.81
N LYS A 335 15.80 -16.30 5.19
CA LYS A 335 16.57 -17.14 6.11
C LYS A 335 15.91 -17.27 7.48
N ALA A 336 15.42 -16.17 8.06
CA ALA A 336 14.78 -16.23 9.37
C ALA A 336 13.44 -16.96 9.37
N PHE A 337 12.78 -17.06 8.23
CA PHE A 337 11.49 -17.74 8.08
C PHE A 337 11.61 -19.12 7.39
N GLU A 338 12.82 -19.69 7.30
CA GLU A 338 13.04 -21.07 6.82
C GLU A 338 12.27 -22.13 7.62
N PHE A 339 11.84 -21.80 8.85
CA PHE A 339 10.97 -22.67 9.66
C PHE A 339 9.56 -22.85 9.09
N MET A 340 9.13 -21.99 8.17
CA MET A 340 7.80 -22.03 7.56
C MET A 340 7.91 -22.67 6.18
N ASP A 341 7.32 -23.86 6.05
CA ASP A 341 7.27 -24.61 4.80
C ASP A 341 6.70 -23.75 3.67
N GLY A 342 7.41 -23.66 2.55
CA GLY A 342 6.93 -22.90 1.40
C GLY A 342 7.02 -21.37 1.53
N PHE A 343 7.72 -20.82 2.54
CA PHE A 343 7.85 -19.36 2.72
C PHE A 343 8.43 -18.65 1.48
N ALA A 344 9.40 -19.27 0.81
CA ALA A 344 10.06 -18.69 -0.37
C ALA A 344 9.12 -18.49 -1.56
N GLN A 345 8.00 -19.21 -1.60
CA GLN A 345 6.97 -19.13 -2.63
C GLN A 345 5.93 -18.04 -2.32
N ILE A 346 5.90 -17.53 -1.08
CA ILE A 346 4.98 -16.47 -0.67
C ILE A 346 5.44 -15.14 -1.29
N ASN A 347 4.58 -14.59 -2.14
CA ASN A 347 4.84 -13.35 -2.87
C ASN A 347 3.52 -12.59 -3.13
N MET A 348 3.63 -11.45 -3.81
CA MET A 348 2.46 -10.61 -4.09
C MET A 348 1.33 -11.33 -4.83
N LEU A 349 1.61 -12.24 -5.77
CA LEU A 349 0.55 -13.02 -6.44
C LEU A 349 -0.12 -14.00 -5.49
N SER A 350 0.66 -14.74 -4.69
CA SER A 350 0.07 -15.71 -3.76
C SER A 350 -0.78 -15.04 -2.70
N VAL A 351 -0.46 -13.79 -2.34
CA VAL A 351 -1.19 -13.02 -1.32
C VAL A 351 -2.35 -12.22 -1.93
N LEU A 352 -2.21 -11.56 -3.08
CA LEU A 352 -3.23 -10.62 -3.57
C LEU A 352 -4.06 -11.11 -4.76
N TYR A 353 -3.67 -12.23 -5.37
CA TYR A 353 -4.37 -12.77 -6.54
C TYR A 353 -4.89 -14.18 -6.32
N ASN A 354 -4.02 -15.14 -5.96
CA ASN A 354 -4.42 -16.54 -5.82
C ASN A 354 -5.40 -16.71 -4.67
N GLY A 355 -6.62 -17.17 -4.97
CA GLY A 355 -7.71 -17.25 -3.98
C GLY A 355 -8.19 -15.87 -3.49
N ASN A 356 -7.95 -14.81 -4.27
CA ASN A 356 -8.41 -13.44 -4.02
C ASN A 356 -8.85 -12.76 -5.34
N GLU A 357 -9.11 -13.55 -6.38
CA GLU A 357 -9.39 -13.09 -7.74
C GLU A 357 -10.64 -12.21 -7.79
N LYS A 358 -11.63 -12.48 -6.92
CA LYS A 358 -12.85 -11.68 -6.83
C LYS A 358 -12.57 -10.23 -6.39
N ALA A 359 -11.76 -10.06 -5.34
CA ALA A 359 -11.36 -8.73 -4.86
C ALA A 359 -10.52 -8.01 -5.91
N PHE A 360 -9.60 -8.75 -6.55
CA PHE A 360 -8.77 -8.24 -7.63
C PHE A 360 -9.60 -7.74 -8.81
N ASP A 361 -10.54 -8.54 -9.29
CA ASP A 361 -11.35 -8.24 -10.46
C ASP A 361 -12.33 -7.09 -10.20
N ALA A 362 -12.87 -6.99 -8.98
CA ALA A 362 -13.66 -5.83 -8.56
C ALA A 362 -12.83 -4.54 -8.63
N ALA A 363 -11.66 -4.51 -7.97
CA ALA A 363 -10.78 -3.35 -7.98
C ALA A 363 -10.30 -2.98 -9.39
N LEU A 364 -9.99 -3.98 -10.22
CA LEU A 364 -9.57 -3.76 -11.61
C LEU A 364 -10.69 -3.14 -12.45
N THR A 365 -11.93 -3.63 -12.29
CA THR A 365 -13.10 -3.10 -13.02
C THR A 365 -13.33 -1.63 -12.66
N ASP A 366 -13.38 -1.29 -11.38
CA ASP A 366 -13.52 0.09 -10.91
C ASP A 366 -12.40 0.98 -11.45
N THR A 367 -11.16 0.46 -11.49
CA THR A 367 -10.00 1.19 -11.97
C THR A 367 -10.09 1.49 -13.47
N ILE A 368 -10.57 0.55 -14.28
CA ILE A 368 -10.73 0.76 -15.73
C ILE A 368 -11.74 1.87 -15.99
N GLU A 369 -12.88 1.84 -15.30
CA GLU A 369 -13.91 2.88 -15.39
C GLU A 369 -13.37 4.24 -14.97
N TYR A 370 -12.71 4.28 -13.80
CA TYR A 370 -12.03 5.46 -13.30
C TYR A 370 -11.03 6.03 -14.31
N THR A 371 -10.17 5.16 -14.86
CA THR A 371 -9.13 5.55 -15.84
C THR A 371 -9.73 6.17 -17.09
N LYS A 372 -10.81 5.58 -17.63
CA LYS A 372 -11.53 6.15 -18.78
C LYS A 372 -12.01 7.57 -18.51
N VAL A 373 -12.56 7.82 -17.32
CA VAL A 373 -13.01 9.16 -16.90
C VAL A 373 -11.83 10.14 -16.80
N ILE A 374 -10.71 9.73 -16.21
CA ILE A 374 -9.50 10.56 -16.10
C ILE A 374 -8.96 10.94 -17.48
N LEU A 375 -8.84 9.97 -18.38
CA LEU A 375 -8.35 10.22 -19.74
C LEU A 375 -9.29 11.11 -20.55
N ALA A 376 -10.61 10.97 -20.36
CA ALA A 376 -11.60 11.86 -20.98
C ALA A 376 -11.48 13.30 -20.43
N LYS A 377 -11.31 13.47 -19.12
CA LYS A 377 -11.09 14.79 -18.49
C LYS A 377 -9.82 15.45 -19.03
N GLN A 378 -8.73 14.71 -19.15
CA GLN A 378 -7.47 15.21 -19.74
C GLN A 378 -7.66 15.60 -21.21
N ALA A 379 -8.39 14.79 -21.99
CA ALA A 379 -8.70 15.11 -23.40
C ALA A 379 -9.47 16.43 -23.51
N PHE A 380 -10.45 16.63 -22.63
CA PHE A 380 -11.26 17.84 -22.61
C PHE A 380 -10.43 19.07 -22.22
N HIS A 381 -9.61 19.00 -21.18
CA HIS A 381 -8.74 20.10 -20.77
C HIS A 381 -7.74 20.46 -21.89
N HIS A 382 -7.13 19.47 -22.53
CA HIS A 382 -6.21 19.72 -23.64
C HIS A 382 -6.87 20.43 -24.82
N LYS A 383 -8.15 20.11 -25.11
CA LYS A 383 -8.93 20.85 -26.12
C LYS A 383 -9.12 22.30 -25.71
N LEU A 384 -9.47 22.56 -24.45
CA LEU A 384 -9.68 23.93 -23.95
C LEU A 384 -8.42 24.80 -23.96
N THR A 385 -7.24 24.23 -23.71
CA THR A 385 -5.97 24.98 -23.65
C THR A 385 -5.33 25.25 -25.01
N ASN A 386 -5.80 24.57 -26.07
CA ASN A 386 -5.28 24.74 -27.43
C ASN A 386 -6.21 25.58 -28.33
N PHE A 387 -7.23 26.22 -27.74
CA PHE A 387 -7.93 27.38 -28.31
C PHE A 387 -7.27 28.65 -27.78
#